data_AF-A0A137NWP9-F1
#
_entry.id   AF-A0A137NWP9-F1
#
_cell.length_a   1.000
_cell.length_b   1.000
_cell.length_c   1.000
_cell.angle_alpha   90.00
_cell.angle_beta   90.00
_cell.angle_gamma   90.00
#
_symmetry.space_group_name_H-M   'P 1'
#
loop_
_entity.id
_entity.type
_entity.pdbx_description
1 polymer ?
#
loop_
_entity_poly.entity_id
_entity_poly.type
_entity_poly.pdbx_seq_one_letter_code
_entity_poly.pdbx_strand_id
1 'polypeptide(L)' 'GKKMRLNFSKHTTQILKDWLFTNLAHPFPTEQQKLNLSMLTGLSIEQINNWFINGRRRLL' A
#
# COMPACT_ATOMS: atom_id res chain seq x y z
N GLY A 1 -16.14 5.09 -18.48
CA GLY A 1 -14.85 4.46 -18.86
C GLY A 1 -14.44 3.49 -17.77
N LYS A 2 -14.18 2.22 -18.11
CA LYS A 2 -13.75 1.19 -17.16
C LYS A 2 -12.39 1.61 -16.57
N LYS A 3 -12.33 1.92 -15.27
CA LYS A 3 -11.05 2.02 -14.54
C LYS A 3 -10.32 0.69 -14.73
N MET A 4 -9.31 0.67 -15.60
CA MET A 4 -8.41 -0.47 -15.77
C MET A 4 -7.93 -0.87 -14.38
N ARG A 5 -8.09 -2.15 -14.03
CA ARG A 5 -7.53 -2.69 -12.78
C ARG A 5 -6.02 -2.51 -12.87
N LEU A 6 -5.50 -1.46 -12.22
CA LEU A 6 -4.08 -1.18 -12.18
C LEU A 6 -3.41 -2.28 -11.35
N ASN A 7 -2.73 -3.20 -12.02
CA ASN A 7 -1.74 -4.03 -11.35
C ASN A 7 -0.52 -3.14 -11.09
N PHE A 8 -0.23 -2.89 -9.81
CA PHE A 8 0.98 -2.16 -9.43
C PHE A 8 2.23 -2.92 -9.89
N SER A 9 3.30 -2.17 -10.17
CA SER A 9 4.58 -2.77 -10.53
C SER A 9 5.07 -3.72 -9.42
N LYS A 10 5.94 -4.67 -9.77
CA LYS A 10 6.56 -5.56 -8.78
C LYS A 10 7.31 -4.76 -7.70
N HIS A 11 8.02 -3.71 -8.11
CA HIS A 11 8.76 -2.84 -7.20
C HIS A 11 7.84 -2.11 -6.21
N THR A 12 6.78 -1.47 -6.72
CA THR A 12 5.74 -0.82 -5.89
C THR A 12 5.13 -1.81 -4.91
N THR A 13 4.76 -3.00 -5.40
CA THR A 13 4.17 -4.04 -4.56
C THR A 13 5.14 -4.53 -3.47
N GLN A 14 6.44 -4.61 -3.77
CA GLN A 14 7.45 -5.02 -2.82
C GLN A 14 7.57 -4.01 -1.67
N ILE A 15 7.68 -2.71 -1.98
CA ILE A 15 7.74 -1.64 -0.96
C ILE A 15 6.55 -1.72 0.01
N LEU A 16 5.35 -1.87 -0.52
CA LEU A 16 4.14 -1.93 0.30
C LEU A 16 4.06 -3.21 1.15
N LYS A 17 4.53 -4.34 0.61
CA LYS A 17 4.63 -5.61 1.34
C LYS A 17 5.67 -5.53 2.46
N ASP A 18 6.83 -4.97 2.20
CA ASP A 18 7.90 -4.83 3.20
C ASP A 18 7.41 -3.97 4.37
N TRP A 19 6.72 -2.86 4.08
CA TRP A 19 6.08 -2.06 5.13
C TRP A 19 5.04 -2.89 5.90
N LEU A 20 4.19 -3.65 5.21
CA LEU A 20 3.15 -4.45 5.86
C LEU A 20 3.73 -5.54 6.77
N PHE A 21 4.77 -6.24 6.31
CA PHE A 21 5.42 -7.31 7.08
C PHE A 21 6.20 -6.78 8.29
N THR A 22 6.82 -5.61 8.17
CA THR A 22 7.50 -4.95 9.29
C THR A 22 6.53 -4.40 10.33
N ASN A 23 5.26 -4.16 9.96
CA ASN A 23 4.22 -3.58 10.82
C ASN A 23 3.07 -4.57 11.11
N LEU A 24 3.30 -5.89 11.08
CA LEU A 24 2.24 -6.91 11.27
C LEU A 24 1.49 -6.78 12.61
N ALA A 25 2.17 -6.31 13.65
CA ALA A 25 1.53 -6.10 14.96
C ALA A 25 0.49 -4.96 14.92
N HIS A 26 0.70 -3.94 14.07
CA HIS A 26 -0.21 -2.81 13.92
C HIS A 26 -0.17 -2.26 12.48
N PRO A 27 -0.85 -2.93 11.52
CA PRO A 27 -0.74 -2.61 10.09
C PRO A 27 -1.63 -1.41 9.69
N PHE A 28 -1.50 -0.30 10.41
CA PHE A 28 -2.25 0.93 10.16
C PHE A 28 -1.25 2.07 9.95
N PRO A 29 -0.87 2.36 8.69
CA PRO A 29 0.07 3.43 8.43
C PRO A 29 -0.53 4.77 8.86
N THR A 30 0.26 5.58 9.55
CA THR A 30 -0.07 6.98 9.87
C THR A 30 -0.08 7.83 8.61
N GLU A 31 -0.64 9.04 8.66
CA GLU A 31 -0.65 9.95 7.50
C GLU A 31 0.77 10.25 6.99
N GLN A 32 1.74 10.43 7.89
CA GLN A 32 3.14 10.62 7.52
C GLN A 32 3.73 9.38 6.83
N GLN A 33 3.40 8.17 7.30
CA GLN A 33 3.86 6.94 6.66
C GLN A 33 3.21 6.74 5.28
N LYS A 34 1.93 7.08 5.12
CA LYS A 34 1.26 7.07 3.81
C LYS A 34 1.90 8.05 2.84
N LEU A 35 2.26 9.25 3.29
CA LEU A 35 3.00 10.23 2.49
C LEU A 35 4.36 9.70 2.04
N ASN A 36 5.12 9.07 2.95
CA ASN A 36 6.39 8.44 2.60
C ASN A 36 6.22 7.33 1.55
N LEU A 37 5.24 6.44 1.76
CA LEU A 37 4.95 5.35 0.81
C LEU A 37 4.48 5.88 -0.55
N SER A 38 3.69 6.97 -0.57
CA SER A 38 3.30 7.68 -1.79
C SER A 38 4.54 8.18 -2.55
N MET A 39 5.47 8.87 -1.87
CA MET A 39 6.72 9.34 -2.49
C MET A 39 7.57 8.20 -3.05
N LEU A 40 7.69 7.09 -2.32
CA LEU A 40 8.50 5.94 -2.74
C LEU A 40 7.90 5.16 -3.90
N THR A 41 6.56 5.11 -3.99
CA THR A 41 5.86 4.24 -4.95
C THR A 41 5.25 4.99 -6.13
N GLY A 42 5.14 6.33 -6.04
CA GLY A 42 4.41 7.17 -6.98
C GLY A 42 2.88 7.00 -6.91
N LEU A 43 2.36 6.28 -5.91
CA LEU A 43 0.92 6.06 -5.76
C LEU A 43 0.26 7.20 -4.99
N SER A 44 -0.99 7.51 -5.34
CA SER A 44 -1.78 8.43 -4.53
C SER A 44 -2.07 7.85 -3.14
N ILE A 45 -2.32 8.72 -2.16
CA ILE A 45 -2.70 8.30 -0.80
C ILE A 45 -3.94 7.42 -0.81
N GLU A 46 -4.89 7.66 -1.71
CA GLU A 46 -6.07 6.80 -1.90
C GLU A 46 -5.69 5.40 -2.37
N GLN A 47 -4.77 5.27 -3.32
CA GLN A 47 -4.27 3.97 -3.79
C GLN A 47 -3.52 3.21 -2.68
N ILE A 48 -2.72 3.92 -1.87
CA ILE A 48 -2.06 3.39 -0.68
C ILE A 48 -3.09 2.85 0.31
N ASN A 49 -4.11 3.66 0.67
CA ASN A 49 -5.18 3.26 1.57
C ASN A 49 -5.90 1.98 1.07
N ASN A 50 -6.29 1.97 -0.20
CA ASN A 50 -6.97 0.84 -0.82
C ASN A 50 -6.09 -0.41 -0.84
N TRP A 51 -4.79 -0.27 -1.08
CA TRP A 51 -3.86 -1.40 -1.04
C TRP A 51 -3.75 -1.98 0.37
N PHE A 52 -3.59 -1.16 1.41
CA PHE A 52 -3.50 -1.63 2.79
C PHE A 52 -4.80 -2.26 3.31
N ILE A 53 -5.96 -1.73 2.94
CA ILE A 53 -7.25 -2.35 3.29
C ILE A 53 -7.32 -3.78 2.74
N ASN A 54 -6.97 -3.97 1.47
CA ASN A 54 -7.01 -5.29 0.84
C ASN A 54 -5.85 -6.20 1.25
N GLY A 55 -4.66 -5.64 1.48
CA GLY A 55 -3.47 -6.38 1.92
C GLY A 55 -3.67 -6.97 3.31
N ARG A 56 -4.25 -6.20 4.25
CA ARG A 56 -4.58 -6.68 5.59
C ARG A 56 -5.58 -7.82 5.56
N ARG A 57 -6.69 -7.70 4.80
CA ARG A 57 -7.70 -8.77 4.65
C ARG A 57 -7.18 -10.08 4.05
N ARG A 58 -5.99 -10.07 3.44
CA ARG A 58 -5.35 -11.27 2.86
C ARG A 58 -4.33 -11.90 3.81
N LEU A 59 -3.83 -11.15 4.79
CA LEU A 59 -2.81 -11.59 5.75
C LEU A 59 -3.38 -11.84 7.15
N LEU A 60 -4.47 -11.15 7.49
CA LEU A 60 -5.32 -11.34 8.67
C LEU A 60 -6.64 -11.95 8.22
#